data_AF-A0A3Q7GNT3-F1
#
_entry.id   AF-A0A3Q7GNT3-F1
#
_cell.length_a   1.000
_cell.length_b   1.000
_cell.length_c   1.000
_cell.angle_alpha   90.00
_cell.angle_beta   90.00
_cell.angle_gamma   90.00
#
_symmetry.space_group_name_H-M   'P 1'
#
loop_
_entity.id
_entity.type
_entity.pdbx_description
1 polymer ?
#
loop_
_entity_poly.entity_id
_entity_poly.type
_entity_poly.pdbx_seq_one_letter_code
_entity_poly.pdbx_strand_id
1 'polypeptide(L)'
;MGLKGKLIASLEVRGGGHLIFDIYHTNTHRVSNISPSIVNNFEIHEGETVKVGSIVSWNYNEDGQKKIVKQVIEAVDPDKKLIKWKVIRRYIRIV
;
A
#
# COMPACT_ATOMS: atom_id res chain seq x y z
N MET A 1 16.35 8.87 -25.08
CA MET A 1 16.17 8.90 -23.61
C MET A 1 14.77 8.39 -23.28
N GLY A 2 14.64 7.23 -22.65
CA GLY A 2 13.34 6.65 -22.27
C GLY A 2 13.44 5.99 -20.90
N LEU A 3 12.97 6.66 -19.85
CA LEU A 3 12.97 6.18 -18.45
C LEU A 3 11.57 5.78 -17.97
N LYS A 4 10.62 5.59 -18.89
CA LYS A 4 9.24 5.19 -18.56
C LYS A 4 9.05 3.71 -18.87
N GLY A 5 8.72 2.94 -17.85
CA GLY A 5 8.28 1.55 -17.96
C GLY A 5 6.96 1.35 -17.21
N LYS A 6 6.16 0.38 -17.65
CA LYS A 6 4.94 -0.06 -16.96
C LYS A 6 5.04 -1.55 -16.70
N LEU A 7 5.00 -1.94 -15.43
CA LEU A 7 4.91 -3.34 -15.02
C LEU A 7 3.47 -3.66 -14.62
N ILE A 8 2.96 -4.80 -15.07
CA ILE A 8 1.62 -5.29 -14.73
C ILE A 8 1.77 -6.74 -14.27
N ALA A 9 1.17 -7.07 -13.12
CA ALA A 9 1.08 -8.42 -12.62
C ALA A 9 -0.37 -8.72 -12.24
N SER A 10 -0.80 -9.97 -12.46
CA SER A 10 -2.14 -10.43 -12.09
C SER A 10 -2.00 -11.80 -11.45
N LEU A 11 -2.64 -11.98 -10.29
CA LEU A 11 -2.59 -13.20 -9.51
C LEU A 11 -4.02 -13.63 -9.18
N GLU A 12 -4.32 -14.91 -9.34
CA GLU A 12 -5.57 -15.47 -8.88
C GLU A 12 -5.53 -15.60 -7.34
N VAL A 13 -6.54 -15.05 -6.67
CA VAL A 13 -6.66 -15.14 -5.22
C VAL A 13 -7.77 -16.14 -4.90
N ARG A 14 -7.44 -17.16 -4.08
CA ARG A 14 -8.43 -18.08 -3.53
C ARG A 14 -9.20 -17.35 -2.42
N GLY A 15 -10.35 -16.79 -2.77
CA GLY A 15 -11.22 -16.03 -1.86
C GLY A 15 -12.04 -14.99 -2.62
N GLY A 16 -13.02 -14.38 -1.94
CA GLY A 16 -13.80 -13.31 -2.55
C GLY A 16 -12.91 -12.08 -2.79
N GLY A 17 -12.76 -11.65 -4.04
CA GLY A 17 -11.91 -10.48 -4.38
C GLY A 17 -12.31 -9.16 -3.68
N HIS A 18 -13.54 -9.09 -3.16
CA HIS A 18 -13.98 -7.98 -2.30
C HIS A 18 -13.20 -7.92 -0.99
N LEU A 19 -12.81 -9.07 -0.42
CA LEU A 19 -12.08 -9.14 0.85
C LEU A 19 -10.73 -8.43 0.77
N ILE A 20 -10.03 -8.56 -0.37
CA ILE A 20 -8.75 -7.88 -0.59
C ILE A 20 -8.94 -6.37 -0.65
N PHE A 21 -9.96 -5.91 -1.37
CA PHE A 21 -10.28 -4.49 -1.43
C PHE A 21 -10.63 -3.92 -0.04
N ASP A 22 -11.48 -4.62 0.72
CA ASP A 22 -11.86 -4.23 2.09
C ASP A 22 -10.65 -4.17 3.05
N ILE A 23 -9.68 -5.08 2.90
CA ILE A 23 -8.43 -5.04 3.66
C ILE A 23 -7.67 -3.74 3.37
N TYR A 24 -7.48 -3.38 2.10
CA TYR A 24 -6.69 -2.20 1.77
C TYR A 24 -7.43 -0.87 1.94
N HIS A 25 -8.76 -0.86 1.85
CA HIS A 25 -9.58 0.34 1.96
C HIS A 25 -10.00 0.65 3.40
N THR A 26 -10.54 -0.35 4.11
CA THR A 26 -11.21 -0.16 5.42
C THR A 26 -10.32 -0.63 6.58
N ASN A 27 -9.48 -1.65 6.36
CA ASN A 27 -8.76 -2.34 7.43
C ASN A 27 -7.24 -2.41 7.19
N THR A 28 -6.66 -1.34 6.65
CA THR A 28 -5.27 -1.36 6.13
C THR A 28 -4.24 -1.66 7.20
N HIS A 29 -4.52 -1.31 8.46
CA HIS A 29 -3.68 -1.66 9.61
C HIS A 29 -3.56 -3.18 9.83
N ARG A 30 -4.50 -4.01 9.34
CA ARG A 30 -4.44 -5.46 9.46
C ARG A 30 -3.40 -6.09 8.53
N VAL A 31 -2.92 -5.38 7.52
CA VAL A 31 -1.95 -5.94 6.55
C VAL A 31 -0.65 -6.35 7.25
N SER A 32 -0.19 -5.60 8.26
CA SER A 32 0.98 -5.98 9.05
C SER A 32 0.77 -7.27 9.86
N ASN A 33 -0.47 -7.58 10.24
CA ASN A 33 -0.79 -8.83 10.92
C ASN A 33 -0.94 -10.01 9.92
N ILE A 34 -1.41 -9.74 8.70
CA ILE A 34 -1.55 -10.76 7.65
C ILE A 34 -0.18 -11.20 7.12
N SER A 35 0.78 -10.27 7.02
CA SER A 35 2.12 -10.56 6.48
C SER A 35 3.21 -9.80 7.22
N PRO A 36 3.48 -10.14 8.50
CA PRO A 36 4.40 -9.41 9.37
C PRO A 36 5.87 -9.46 8.92
N SER A 37 6.24 -10.48 8.15
CA SER A 37 7.56 -10.62 7.54
C SER A 37 7.80 -9.65 6.39
N ILE A 38 6.72 -9.21 5.72
CA ILE A 38 6.76 -8.29 4.58
C ILE A 38 6.44 -6.87 5.03
N VAL A 39 5.30 -6.67 5.69
CA VAL A 39 4.84 -5.37 6.17
C VAL A 39 4.91 -5.36 7.69
N ASN A 40 5.65 -4.40 8.23
CA ASN A 40 5.81 -4.26 9.68
C ASN A 40 4.80 -3.28 10.28
N ASN A 41 4.48 -2.19 9.57
CA ASN A 41 3.54 -1.18 10.06
C ASN A 41 2.87 -0.40 8.92
N PHE A 42 1.68 0.10 9.19
CA PHE A 42 0.95 1.05 8.35
C PHE A 42 0.53 2.25 9.19
N GLU A 43 0.76 3.46 8.67
CA GLU A 43 0.44 4.71 9.37
C GLU A 43 -0.22 5.69 8.41
N ILE A 44 -1.26 6.39 8.88
CA ILE A 44 -1.90 7.48 8.16
C ILE A 44 -1.38 8.78 8.79
N HIS A 45 -0.77 9.63 7.96
CA HIS A 45 -0.22 10.92 8.40
C HIS A 45 -1.26 12.04 8.28
N GLU A 46 -2.10 11.99 7.24
CA GLU A 46 -3.13 12.99 6.97
C GLU A 46 -4.44 12.31 6.58
N GLY A 47 -5.49 12.60 7.35
CA GLY A 47 -6.80 11.96 7.28
C GLY A 47 -6.97 10.82 8.29
N GLU A 48 -8.20 10.30 8.39
CA GLU A 48 -8.55 9.22 9.34
C GLU A 48 -8.67 7.85 8.66
N THR A 49 -8.73 7.81 7.34
CA THR A 49 -8.97 6.59 6.55
C THR A 49 -8.32 6.69 5.17
N VAL A 50 -8.29 5.60 4.41
CA VAL A 50 -7.75 5.55 3.05
C VAL A 50 -8.74 6.20 2.08
N LYS A 51 -8.69 7.53 1.98
CA LYS A 51 -9.46 8.33 1.03
C LYS A 51 -8.53 9.05 0.06
N VAL A 52 -9.09 9.48 -1.07
CA VAL A 52 -8.35 10.30 -2.04
C VAL A 52 -7.78 11.54 -1.35
N GLY A 53 -6.50 11.80 -1.56
CA GLY A 53 -5.75 12.89 -0.91
C GLY A 53 -5.05 12.51 0.40
N SER A 54 -5.38 11.37 1.03
CA SER A 54 -4.71 10.94 2.26
C SER A 54 -3.23 10.62 2.02
N ILE A 55 -2.38 11.03 2.96
CA ILE A 55 -0.96 10.68 2.99
C ILE A 55 -0.74 9.54 3.98
N VAL A 56 -0.12 8.47 3.50
CA VAL A 56 0.06 7.22 4.23
C VAL A 56 1.50 6.75 4.14
N SER A 57 1.92 5.93 5.10
CA SER A 57 3.22 5.29 5.17
C SER A 57 3.10 3.79 5.34
N TRP A 58 3.92 3.07 4.56
CA TRP A 58 4.16 1.65 4.76
C TRP A 58 5.58 1.44 5.25
N ASN A 59 5.74 0.73 6.35
CA ASN A 59 7.02 0.20 6.81
C ASN A 59 7.08 -1.28 6.43
N TYR A 60 8.05 -1.67 5.62
CA TYR A 60 8.16 -3.01 5.04
C TYR A 60 9.62 -3.47 5.01
N ASN A 61 9.80 -4.78 4.98
CA ASN A 61 11.09 -5.41 4.81
C ASN A 61 11.30 -5.77 3.33
N GLU A 62 12.43 -5.34 2.78
CA GLU A 62 12.88 -5.71 1.45
C GLU A 62 14.36 -6.09 1.54
N ASP A 63 14.69 -7.34 1.20
CA ASP A 63 16.04 -7.92 1.29
C ASP A 63 16.70 -7.77 2.67
N GLY A 64 15.93 -8.02 3.74
CA GLY A 64 16.40 -7.93 5.12
C GLY A 64 16.51 -6.49 5.66
N GLN A 65 16.26 -5.48 4.84
CA GLN A 65 16.33 -4.07 5.23
C GLN A 65 14.94 -3.47 5.44
N LYS A 66 14.77 -2.77 6.56
CA LYS A 66 13.55 -2.02 6.85
C LYS A 66 13.50 -0.74 6.03
N LYS A 67 12.45 -0.59 5.24
CA LYS A 67 12.23 0.55 4.35
C LYS A 67 10.87 1.18 4.64
N ILE A 68 10.79 2.48 4.42
CA ILE A 68 9.56 3.25 4.59
C ILE A 68 9.22 3.87 3.23
N VAL A 69 7.97 3.71 2.80
CA VAL A 69 7.44 4.37 1.61
C VAL A 69 6.24 5.22 1.98
N LYS A 70 6.34 6.52 1.68
CA LYS A 70 5.25 7.50 1.79
C LYS A 70 4.52 7.61 0.48
N GLN A 71 3.19 7.56 0.55
CA GLN A 71 2.32 7.55 -0.62
C GLN A 71 1.13 8.48 -0.41
N VAL A 72 0.59 9.01 -1.51
CA VAL A 72 -0.71 9.69 -1.56
C VAL A 72 -1.70 8.80 -2.30
N ILE A 73 -2.94 8.76 -1.82
CA ILE A 73 -4.04 8.10 -2.52
C ILE A 73 -4.54 9.01 -3.62
N GLU A 74 -4.34 8.62 -4.88
CA GLU A 74 -4.81 9.41 -6.04
C GLU A 74 -6.24 9.08 -6.44
N ALA A 75 -6.67 7.83 -6.26
CA ALA A 75 -8.01 7.40 -6.63
C ALA A 75 -8.47 6.21 -5.78
N VAL A 76 -9.77 6.15 -5.52
CA VAL A 76 -10.45 5.02 -4.88
C VAL A 76 -11.77 4.82 -5.63
N ASP A 77 -11.97 3.65 -6.22
CA ASP A 77 -13.20 3.28 -6.92
C ASP A 77 -13.75 1.98 -6.31
N PRO A 78 -14.71 2.05 -5.37
CA PRO A 78 -15.28 0.87 -4.72
C PRO A 78 -15.97 -0.09 -5.68
N ASP A 79 -16.65 0.44 -6.70
CA ASP A 79 -17.37 -0.33 -7.72
C ASP A 79 -16.42 -1.21 -8.54
N LYS A 80 -15.25 -0.64 -8.89
CA LYS A 80 -14.18 -1.33 -9.62
C LYS A 80 -13.19 -2.04 -8.70
N LYS A 81 -13.35 -1.94 -7.37
CA LYS A 81 -12.43 -2.44 -6.35
C LYS A 81 -10.99 -1.98 -6.61
N LEU A 82 -10.82 -0.71 -6.96
CA LEU A 82 -9.54 -0.14 -7.34
C LEU A 82 -9.08 0.91 -6.34
N ILE A 83 -7.79 0.84 -5.97
CA ILE A 83 -7.12 1.87 -5.19
C ILE A 83 -5.82 2.24 -5.90
N LYS A 84 -5.62 3.52 -6.18
CA LYS A 84 -4.43 4.03 -6.83
C LYS A 84 -3.57 4.80 -5.83
N TRP A 85 -2.35 4.31 -5.64
CA TRP A 85 -1.36 4.91 -4.75
C TRP A 85 -0.25 5.52 -5.57
N LYS A 86 0.23 6.69 -5.16
CA LYS A 86 1.38 7.36 -5.77
C LYS A 86 2.45 7.57 -4.72
N VAL A 87 3.64 7.05 -5.01
CA VAL A 87 4.81 7.24 -4.15
C VAL A 87 5.23 8.70 -4.17
N ILE A 88 5.35 9.30 -2.99
CA ILE A 88 5.90 10.65 -2.81
C ILE A 88 7.37 10.55 -2.42
N ARG A 89 7.71 9.65 -1.49
CA ARG A 89 9.08 9.50 -1.00
C ARG A 89 9.34 8.10 -0.46
N ARG A 90 10.58 7.64 -0.57
CA ARG A 90 11.05 6.35 -0.06
C ARG A 90 12.35 6.56 0.70
N TYR A 91 12.50 5.88 1.82
CA TYR A 91 13.65 6.00 2.71
C TYR A 91 14.02 4.65 3.30
N ILE A 92 15.29 4.49 3.66
CA ILE A 92 15.79 3.33 4.40
C ILE A 92 15.84 3.73 5.88
N ARG A 93 15.36 2.87 6.76
CA ARG A 93 15.48 3.08 8.21
C ARG A 93 16.82 2.51 8.66
N ILE A 94 17.81 3.39 8.82
CA ILE A 94 19.11 3.04 9.41
C ILE A 94 18.90 2.98 10.93
N VAL A 95 19.12 1.80 11.52
CA VAL A 95 19.15 1.59 12.97
C VAL A 95 20.59 1.61 13.46
#